data_AF-A0A969VP26-F1
#
_entry.id   AF-A0A969VP26-F1
#
_cell.length_a   1.000
_cell.length_b   1.000
_cell.length_c   1.000
_cell.angle_alpha   90.00
_cell.angle_beta   90.00
_cell.angle_gamma   90.00
#
_symmetry.space_group_name_H-M   'P 1'
#
loop_
_entity.id
_entity.type
_entity.pdbx_description
1 polymer ?
#
loop_
_entity_poly.entity_id
_entity_poly.type
_entity_poly.pdbx_seq_one_letter_code
_entity_poly.pdbx_strand_id
1 'polypeptide(L)'
;MMAIFGRIWEGAWSARMEYILNNTLLALLETSGNTLLGVVRLLTDNDFREIIIRNIQDPMVRNFWVKEFASFNDKYRTEAIAPILNKIGQFFSTDLIRNILGQTRSTIDFRHIMDDKKILIVNLSKGSIGEDNSNLLGSFLITKLQLAAMSRVDMPEAARNDFYLYVDEFQNFTTDSFATILSEARKYRLNLVLAHQYIAQLTESGNDKVRNAIFGNVSTMISFRVGSDDGEVLEKNMNQYLFHLNY
;
A
#
# COMPACT_ATOMS: atom_id res chain seq x y z
N MET A 1 -0.83 2.55 -5.58
CA MET A 1 -2.24 2.23 -5.25
C MET A 1 -2.67 0.92 -5.90
N MET A 2 -2.50 0.74 -7.21
CA MET A 2 -2.87 -0.52 -7.89
C MET A 2 -2.17 -1.76 -7.32
N ALA A 3 -0.88 -1.67 -7.01
CA ALA A 3 -0.14 -2.76 -6.34
C ALA A 3 -0.74 -3.17 -4.97
N ILE A 4 -1.34 -2.22 -4.24
CA ILE A 4 -2.00 -2.49 -2.96
C ILE A 4 -3.30 -3.26 -3.20
N PHE A 5 -4.11 -2.80 -4.17
CA PHE A 5 -5.36 -3.48 -4.53
C PHE A 5 -5.14 -4.88 -5.10
N GLY A 6 -4.15 -5.05 -5.98
CA GLY A 6 -3.79 -6.35 -6.54
C GLY A 6 -3.38 -7.35 -5.46
N ARG A 7 -2.69 -6.90 -4.42
CA ARG A 7 -2.36 -7.74 -3.27
C ARG A 7 -3.58 -8.08 -2.41
N ILE A 8 -4.39 -7.10 -2.03
CA ILE A 8 -5.53 -7.35 -1.13
C ILE A 8 -6.57 -8.25 -1.80
N TRP A 9 -6.70 -8.16 -3.12
CA TRP A 9 -7.64 -8.97 -3.91
C TRP A 9 -6.93 -10.03 -4.75
N GLU A 10 -5.85 -10.59 -4.23
CA GLU A 10 -5.12 -11.69 -4.86
C GLU A 10 -6.09 -12.83 -5.24
N GLY A 11 -5.93 -13.38 -6.44
CA GLY A 11 -6.82 -14.39 -7.01
C GLY A 11 -8.17 -13.87 -7.57
N ALA A 12 -8.63 -12.68 -7.17
CA ALA A 12 -9.84 -12.03 -7.70
C ALA A 12 -9.54 -10.80 -8.59
N TRP A 13 -8.27 -10.38 -8.61
CA TRP A 13 -7.79 -9.26 -9.41
C TRP A 13 -7.68 -9.63 -10.89
N SER A 14 -8.15 -8.76 -11.78
CA SER A 14 -8.09 -9.00 -13.23
C SER A 14 -7.54 -7.78 -13.97
N ALA A 15 -6.88 -8.01 -15.11
CA ALA A 15 -6.34 -6.95 -15.95
C ALA A 15 -7.40 -5.91 -16.36
N ARG A 16 -8.64 -6.36 -16.62
CA ARG A 16 -9.77 -5.46 -16.92
C ARG A 16 -10.15 -4.61 -15.72
N MET A 17 -10.24 -5.20 -14.54
CA MET A 17 -10.55 -4.48 -13.29
C MET A 17 -9.48 -3.42 -13.02
N GLU A 18 -8.20 -3.79 -13.14
CA GLU A 18 -7.07 -2.89 -12.99
C GLU A 18 -7.12 -1.74 -14.00
N TYR A 19 -7.33 -2.03 -15.28
CA TYR A 19 -7.39 -1.01 -16.32
C TYR A 19 -8.50 0.02 -16.11
N ILE A 20 -9.72 -0.44 -15.80
CA ILE A 20 -10.86 0.45 -15.53
C ILE A 20 -10.62 1.26 -14.26
N LEU A 21 -10.18 0.61 -13.17
CA LEU A 21 -9.95 1.31 -11.91
C LEU A 21 -8.82 2.34 -12.03
N ASN A 22 -7.74 2.02 -12.75
CA ASN A 22 -6.64 2.97 -12.97
C ASN A 22 -7.12 4.22 -13.71
N ASN A 23 -7.87 4.07 -14.82
CA ASN A 23 -8.45 5.20 -15.53
C ASN A 23 -9.45 6.00 -14.68
N THR A 24 -10.15 5.33 -13.76
CA THR A 24 -11.06 5.96 -12.80
C THR A 24 -10.30 6.81 -11.79
N LEU A 25 -9.22 6.28 -11.22
CA LEU A 25 -8.39 7.01 -10.26
C LEU A 25 -7.69 8.21 -10.91
N LEU A 26 -7.13 8.05 -12.11
CA LEU A 26 -6.49 9.14 -12.85
C LEU A 26 -7.48 10.27 -13.14
N ALA A 27 -8.67 9.95 -13.64
CA ALA A 27 -9.71 10.95 -13.88
C ALA A 27 -10.13 11.72 -12.61
N LEU A 28 -10.25 11.02 -11.47
CA LEU A 28 -10.59 11.65 -10.19
C LEU A 28 -9.46 12.55 -9.67
N LEU A 29 -8.19 12.19 -9.90
CA LEU A 29 -7.04 12.99 -9.48
C LEU A 29 -6.94 14.34 -10.20
N GLU A 30 -7.41 14.40 -11.45
CA GLU A 30 -7.42 15.63 -12.24
C GLU A 30 -8.57 16.59 -11.90
N THR A 31 -9.52 16.16 -11.07
CA THR A 31 -10.58 17.03 -10.57
C THR A 31 -10.43 17.25 -9.06
N SER A 32 -10.17 18.51 -8.67
CA SER A 32 -10.01 18.87 -7.26
C SER A 32 -11.24 18.55 -6.42
N GLY A 33 -11.04 18.15 -5.15
CA GLY A 33 -12.12 17.90 -4.20
C GLY A 33 -12.74 16.50 -4.30
N ASN A 34 -12.19 15.61 -5.11
CA ASN A 34 -12.58 14.20 -5.13
C ASN A 34 -11.80 13.37 -4.12
N THR A 35 -12.39 12.23 -3.77
CA THR A 35 -11.83 11.22 -2.88
C THR A 35 -12.03 9.84 -3.48
N LEU A 36 -11.54 8.80 -2.81
CA LEU A 36 -11.72 7.43 -3.29
C LEU A 36 -13.21 7.03 -3.36
N LEU A 37 -14.09 7.71 -2.63
CA LEU A 37 -15.54 7.55 -2.73
C LEU A 37 -16.09 7.93 -4.12
N GLY A 38 -15.37 8.78 -4.85
CA GLY A 38 -15.72 9.18 -6.21
C GLY A 38 -15.68 8.02 -7.20
N VAL A 39 -14.97 6.92 -6.91
CA VAL A 39 -14.87 5.74 -7.79
C VAL A 39 -16.25 5.15 -8.08
N VAL A 40 -17.07 4.96 -7.05
CA VAL A 40 -18.42 4.41 -7.21
C VAL A 40 -19.26 5.32 -8.10
N ARG A 41 -19.27 6.62 -7.79
CA ARG A 41 -20.05 7.62 -8.55
C ARG A 41 -19.59 7.70 -10.00
N LEU A 42 -18.28 7.75 -10.26
CA LEU A 42 -17.76 7.86 -11.63
C LEU A 42 -18.17 6.66 -12.50
N LEU A 43 -18.30 5.48 -11.90
CA LEU A 43 -18.69 4.25 -12.59
C LEU A 43 -20.21 4.09 -12.76
N THR A 44 -21.04 4.70 -11.90
CA THR A 44 -22.51 4.47 -11.91
C THR A 44 -23.37 5.70 -12.23
N ASP A 45 -22.88 6.91 -11.97
CA ASP A 45 -23.61 8.18 -12.10
C ASP A 45 -23.12 8.92 -13.36
N ASN A 46 -23.99 9.03 -14.38
CA ASN A 46 -23.64 9.65 -15.65
C ASN A 46 -23.39 11.15 -15.51
N ASP A 47 -24.19 11.86 -14.69
CA ASP A 47 -24.07 13.31 -14.53
C ASP A 47 -22.75 13.66 -13.84
N PHE A 48 -22.41 12.92 -12.78
CA PHE A 48 -21.13 13.06 -12.11
C PHE A 48 -19.96 12.73 -13.06
N ARG A 49 -20.09 11.66 -13.85
CA ARG A 49 -19.08 11.29 -14.84
C ARG A 49 -18.82 12.40 -15.85
N GLU A 50 -19.85 13.05 -16.38
CA GLU A 50 -19.67 14.16 -17.30
C GLU A 50 -18.91 15.33 -16.67
N ILE A 51 -19.19 15.65 -15.40
CA ILE A 51 -18.47 16.71 -14.67
C ILE A 51 -16.98 16.37 -14.58
N ILE A 52 -16.64 15.13 -14.20
CA ILE A 52 -15.24 14.69 -14.11
C ILE A 52 -14.57 14.72 -15.48
N ILE A 53 -15.20 14.17 -16.52
CA ILE A 53 -14.64 14.10 -17.88
C ILE A 53 -14.24 15.48 -18.42
N ARG A 54 -15.02 16.53 -18.12
CA ARG A 54 -14.74 17.90 -18.59
C ARG A 54 -13.42 18.45 -18.06
N ASN A 55 -12.96 17.97 -16.90
CA ASN A 55 -11.74 18.44 -16.26
C ASN A 55 -10.49 17.64 -16.67
N ILE A 56 -10.66 16.48 -17.32
CA ILE A 56 -9.55 15.61 -17.73
C ILE A 56 -8.73 16.30 -18.83
N GLN A 57 -7.47 16.55 -18.52
CA GLN A 57 -6.42 17.09 -19.38
C GLN A 57 -5.66 15.98 -20.09
N ASP A 58 -5.42 14.83 -19.44
CA ASP A 58 -4.71 13.71 -20.07
C ASP A 58 -5.51 13.16 -21.27
N PRO A 59 -4.97 13.23 -22.51
CA PRO A 59 -5.69 12.80 -23.70
C PRO A 59 -6.03 11.30 -23.72
N MET A 60 -5.19 10.46 -23.10
CA MET A 60 -5.39 9.00 -23.06
C MET A 60 -6.51 8.65 -22.08
N VAL A 61 -6.49 9.22 -20.88
CA VAL A 61 -7.55 9.02 -19.87
C VAL A 61 -8.88 9.55 -20.41
N ARG A 62 -8.86 10.71 -21.08
CA ARG A 62 -10.06 11.27 -21.72
C ARG A 62 -10.58 10.37 -22.84
N ASN A 63 -9.70 9.82 -23.67
CA ASN A 63 -10.08 8.92 -24.76
C ASN A 63 -10.72 7.63 -24.23
N PHE A 64 -10.21 7.07 -23.13
CA PHE A 64 -10.85 5.95 -22.43
C PHE A 64 -12.31 6.29 -22.08
N TRP A 65 -12.54 7.42 -21.41
CA TRP A 65 -13.89 7.77 -20.95
C TRP A 65 -14.86 8.14 -22.08
N VAL A 66 -14.41 8.93 -23.06
CA VAL A 66 -15.27 9.48 -24.13
C VAL A 66 -15.49 8.50 -25.27
N LYS A 67 -14.54 7.58 -25.53
CA LYS A 67 -14.66 6.61 -26.62
C LYS A 67 -14.84 5.19 -26.11
N GLU A 68 -13.87 4.67 -25.39
CA GLU A 68 -13.84 3.25 -25.03
C GLU A 68 -14.97 2.89 -24.07
N PHE A 69 -15.03 3.52 -22.90
CA PHE A 69 -16.06 3.27 -21.89
C PHE A 69 -17.46 3.66 -22.39
N ALA A 70 -17.57 4.74 -23.16
CA ALA A 70 -18.83 5.15 -23.79
C ALA A 70 -19.34 4.15 -24.83
N SER A 71 -18.44 3.44 -25.52
CA SER A 71 -18.80 2.40 -26.51
C SER A 71 -19.35 1.13 -25.87
N PHE A 72 -19.15 0.93 -24.57
CA PHE A 72 -19.68 -0.24 -23.88
C PHE A 72 -21.21 -0.19 -23.85
N ASN A 73 -21.84 -1.25 -24.34
CA ASN A 73 -23.26 -1.46 -24.11
C ASN A 73 -23.56 -1.66 -22.61
N ASP A 74 -24.81 -1.43 -22.20
CA ASP A 74 -25.20 -1.38 -20.79
C ASP A 74 -24.92 -2.69 -20.04
N LYS A 75 -25.16 -3.83 -20.70
CA LYS A 75 -24.90 -5.15 -20.12
C LYS A 75 -23.41 -5.35 -19.84
N TYR A 76 -22.57 -5.14 -20.86
CA TYR A 76 -21.13 -5.30 -20.73
C TYR A 76 -20.55 -4.31 -19.72
N ARG A 77 -21.02 -3.06 -19.73
CA ARG A 77 -20.59 -2.04 -18.77
C ARG A 77 -20.86 -2.49 -17.34
N THR A 78 -22.08 -2.94 -17.06
CA THR A 78 -22.48 -3.43 -15.73
C THR A 78 -21.62 -4.61 -15.28
N GLU A 79 -21.40 -5.60 -16.15
CA GLU A 79 -20.55 -6.76 -15.87
C GLU A 79 -19.07 -6.39 -15.66
N ALA A 80 -18.58 -5.39 -16.39
CA ALA A 80 -17.19 -4.94 -16.29
C ALA A 80 -16.92 -4.17 -15.00
N ILE A 81 -17.86 -3.33 -14.54
CA ILE A 81 -17.68 -2.51 -13.34
C ILE A 81 -18.09 -3.23 -12.04
N ALA A 82 -19.00 -4.21 -12.09
CA ALA A 82 -19.52 -4.89 -10.90
C ALA A 82 -18.42 -5.44 -9.96
N PRO A 83 -17.35 -6.09 -10.45
CA PRO A 83 -16.26 -6.52 -9.59
C PRO A 83 -15.58 -5.37 -8.84
N ILE A 84 -15.40 -4.21 -9.49
CA ILE A 84 -14.80 -3.01 -8.87
C ILE A 84 -15.72 -2.48 -7.78
N LEU A 85 -17.03 -2.36 -8.10
CA LEU A 85 -18.02 -1.85 -7.15
C LEU A 85 -18.16 -2.74 -5.91
N ASN A 86 -18.15 -4.06 -6.08
CA ASN A 86 -18.22 -5.00 -4.95
C ASN A 86 -17.02 -4.82 -4.01
N LYS A 87 -15.82 -4.71 -4.58
CA LYS A 87 -14.56 -4.63 -3.84
C LYS A 87 -14.37 -3.27 -3.16
N ILE A 88 -14.59 -2.18 -3.89
CA ILE A 88 -14.53 -0.81 -3.34
C ILE A 88 -15.67 -0.59 -2.33
N GLY A 89 -16.86 -1.14 -2.60
CA GLY A 89 -18.00 -1.07 -1.70
C GLY A 89 -17.76 -1.77 -0.36
N GLN A 90 -17.05 -2.90 -0.34
CA GLN A 90 -16.65 -3.58 0.90
C GLN A 90 -15.81 -2.67 1.79
N PHE A 91 -14.82 -1.95 1.25
CA PHE A 91 -14.02 -1.01 2.03
C PHE A 91 -14.83 0.15 2.59
N PHE A 92 -15.75 0.71 1.81
CA PHE A 92 -16.58 1.83 2.23
C PHE A 92 -17.82 1.43 3.04
N SER A 93 -18.01 0.15 3.32
CA SER A 93 -19.09 -0.30 4.21
C SER A 93 -18.84 0.11 5.67
N THR A 94 -17.57 0.27 6.06
CA THR A 94 -17.17 0.66 7.41
C THR A 94 -17.08 2.18 7.54
N ASP A 95 -17.79 2.76 8.52
CA ASP A 95 -17.77 4.20 8.81
C ASP A 95 -16.36 4.74 9.03
N LEU A 96 -15.52 3.99 9.75
CA LEU A 96 -14.14 4.38 9.99
C LEU A 96 -13.37 4.60 8.67
N ILE A 97 -13.48 3.67 7.72
CA ILE A 97 -12.78 3.78 6.44
C ILE A 97 -13.32 4.96 5.63
N ARG A 98 -14.64 5.16 5.59
CA ARG A 98 -15.24 6.32 4.93
C ARG A 98 -14.78 7.64 5.54
N ASN A 99 -14.70 7.70 6.86
CA ASN A 99 -14.27 8.90 7.56
C ASN A 99 -12.79 9.23 7.35
N ILE A 100 -11.96 8.24 7.04
CA ILE A 100 -10.54 8.42 6.72
C ILE A 100 -10.33 8.72 5.23
N LEU A 101 -10.82 7.84 4.35
CA LEU A 101 -10.56 7.90 2.89
C LEU A 101 -11.53 8.83 2.13
N GLY A 102 -12.62 9.24 2.77
CA GLY A 102 -13.61 10.16 2.22
C GLY A 102 -13.30 11.63 2.44
N GLN A 103 -12.15 11.97 3.03
CA GLN A 103 -11.73 13.34 3.25
C GLN A 103 -10.96 13.90 2.04
N THR A 104 -11.31 15.11 1.63
CA THR A 104 -10.62 15.83 0.53
C THR A 104 -9.28 16.42 0.97
N ARG A 105 -9.08 16.57 2.28
CA ARG A 105 -7.83 17.05 2.89
C ARG A 105 -7.42 16.10 4.00
N SER A 106 -6.14 15.72 4.02
CA SER A 106 -5.56 14.99 5.14
C SER A 106 -5.24 15.97 6.27
N THR A 107 -5.61 15.62 7.50
CA THR A 107 -5.15 16.31 8.72
C THR A 107 -3.78 15.83 9.18
N ILE A 108 -3.28 14.74 8.57
CA ILE A 108 -2.00 14.12 8.89
C ILE A 108 -0.98 14.47 7.81
N ASP A 109 0.12 15.09 8.22
CA ASP A 109 1.29 15.32 7.41
C ASP A 109 2.45 14.44 7.90
N PHE A 110 2.73 13.37 7.16
CA PHE A 110 3.79 12.43 7.50
C PHE A 110 5.19 13.03 7.38
N ARG A 111 5.39 14.01 6.50
CA ARG A 111 6.68 14.67 6.35
C ARG A 111 6.96 15.53 7.57
N HIS A 112 5.97 16.32 7.97
CA HIS A 112 6.00 17.10 9.22
C HIS A 112 6.25 16.20 10.44
N ILE A 113 5.57 15.07 10.54
CA ILE A 113 5.76 14.11 11.64
C ILE A 113 7.22 13.60 11.70
N MET A 114 7.81 13.26 10.55
CA MET A 114 9.19 12.78 10.47
C MET A 114 10.20 13.86 10.84
N ASP A 115 10.06 15.06 10.27
CA ASP A 115 11.05 16.13 10.42
C ASP A 115 11.04 16.73 11.83
N ASP A 116 9.85 16.88 12.42
CA ASP A 116 9.67 17.42 13.77
C ASP A 116 9.81 16.36 14.88
N LYS A 117 10.23 15.13 14.54
CA LYS A 117 10.40 14.02 15.50
C LYS A 117 9.15 13.73 16.32
N LYS A 118 7.97 13.81 15.70
CA LYS A 118 6.70 13.47 16.36
C LYS A 118 6.53 11.97 16.49
N ILE A 119 5.68 11.56 17.43
CA ILE A 119 5.30 10.16 17.62
C ILE A 119 3.97 9.93 16.91
N LEU A 120 3.95 8.95 15.99
CA LEU A 120 2.74 8.47 15.32
C LEU A 120 2.40 7.08 15.85
N ILE A 121 1.20 6.92 16.40
CA ILE A 121 0.66 5.64 16.85
C ILE A 121 -0.54 5.30 15.96
N VAL A 122 -0.54 4.11 15.39
CA VAL A 122 -1.62 3.63 14.53
C VAL A 122 -2.12 2.30 15.08
N ASN A 123 -3.41 2.23 15.39
CA ASN A 123 -4.09 0.99 15.77
C ASN A 123 -4.85 0.42 14.57
N LEU A 124 -4.38 -0.72 14.06
CA LEU A 124 -4.99 -1.46 12.95
C LEU A 124 -5.55 -2.80 13.42
N SER A 125 -6.12 -2.87 14.62
CA SER A 125 -6.67 -4.12 15.16
C SER A 125 -7.70 -4.75 14.22
N LYS A 126 -7.33 -5.88 13.59
CA LYS A 126 -8.19 -6.65 12.67
C LYS A 126 -9.56 -6.96 13.29
N GLY A 127 -9.60 -7.25 14.59
CA GLY A 127 -10.86 -7.52 15.31
C GLY A 127 -11.81 -6.31 15.38
N SER A 128 -11.28 -5.09 15.32
CA SER A 128 -12.10 -3.87 15.39
C SER A 128 -12.50 -3.35 14.01
N ILE A 129 -11.65 -3.48 12.99
CA ILE A 129 -11.86 -2.81 11.69
C ILE A 129 -12.03 -3.78 10.53
N GLY A 130 -11.83 -5.08 10.76
CA GLY A 130 -11.81 -6.13 9.74
C GLY A 130 -10.42 -6.31 9.13
N GLU A 131 -10.13 -7.53 8.68
CA GLU A 131 -8.82 -7.89 8.13
C GLU A 131 -8.47 -7.11 6.85
N ASP A 132 -9.35 -7.13 5.85
CA ASP A 132 -9.11 -6.44 4.57
C ASP A 132 -8.91 -4.94 4.75
N ASN A 133 -9.70 -4.32 5.64
CA ASN A 133 -9.61 -2.90 5.97
C ASN A 133 -8.31 -2.56 6.71
N SER A 134 -7.90 -3.41 7.66
CA SER A 134 -6.61 -3.29 8.35
C SER A 134 -5.46 -3.36 7.35
N ASN A 135 -5.47 -4.38 6.48
CA ASN A 135 -4.43 -4.60 5.48
C ASN A 135 -4.37 -3.42 4.49
N LEU A 136 -5.52 -2.89 4.07
CA LEU A 136 -5.61 -1.71 3.21
C LEU A 136 -5.02 -0.46 3.88
N LEU A 137 -5.50 -0.12 5.08
CA LEU A 137 -5.04 1.08 5.78
C LEU A 137 -3.55 0.99 6.11
N GLY A 138 -3.08 -0.15 6.61
CA GLY A 138 -1.66 -0.37 6.88
C GLY A 138 -0.80 -0.20 5.62
N SER A 139 -1.23 -0.79 4.50
CA SER A 139 -0.55 -0.63 3.21
C SER A 139 -0.50 0.82 2.74
N PHE A 140 -1.59 1.58 2.90
CA PHE A 140 -1.60 3.02 2.59
C PHE A 140 -0.69 3.82 3.51
N LEU A 141 -0.70 3.56 4.81
CA LEU A 141 0.13 4.26 5.78
C LEU A 141 1.61 4.04 5.51
N ILE A 142 2.02 2.79 5.28
CA ILE A 142 3.41 2.47 4.95
C ILE A 142 3.82 3.14 3.64
N THR A 143 2.97 3.11 2.61
CA THR A 143 3.24 3.81 1.35
C THR A 143 3.38 5.32 1.56
N LYS A 144 2.54 5.93 2.39
CA LYS A 144 2.62 7.37 2.69
C LYS A 144 3.89 7.71 3.48
N LEU A 145 4.28 6.89 4.44
CA LEU A 145 5.53 7.02 5.19
C LEU A 145 6.74 6.89 4.26
N GLN A 146 6.72 5.94 3.32
CA GLN A 146 7.75 5.80 2.29
C GLN A 146 7.86 7.09 1.45
N LEU A 147 6.75 7.57 0.90
CA LEU A 147 6.76 8.77 0.06
C LEU A 147 7.22 10.00 0.84
N ALA A 148 6.80 10.14 2.11
CA ALA A 148 7.29 11.19 2.99
C ALA A 148 8.79 11.07 3.23
N ALA A 149 9.31 9.86 3.48
CA ALA A 149 10.74 9.64 3.63
C ALA A 149 11.51 9.97 2.34
N MET A 150 11.04 9.50 1.18
CA MET A 150 11.66 9.78 -0.13
C MET A 150 11.65 11.27 -0.47
N SER A 151 10.59 11.98 -0.08
CA SER A 151 10.52 13.43 -0.30
C SER A 151 11.65 14.18 0.41
N ARG A 152 12.32 13.60 1.43
CA ARG A 152 13.47 14.20 2.16
C ARG A 152 14.73 14.35 1.30
N VAL A 153 14.66 13.98 0.03
CA VAL A 153 15.70 14.22 -0.97
C VAL A 153 16.07 15.71 -1.09
N ASP A 154 15.14 16.61 -0.77
CA ASP A 154 15.32 18.06 -0.75
C ASP A 154 16.18 18.58 0.43
N MET A 155 16.48 17.74 1.43
CA MET A 155 17.34 18.08 2.56
C MET A 155 18.67 17.32 2.50
N PRO A 156 19.81 17.92 2.90
CA PRO A 156 21.07 17.19 3.04
C PRO A 156 20.94 16.02 4.02
N GLU A 157 21.58 14.89 3.72
CA GLU A 157 21.45 13.66 4.54
C GLU A 157 21.81 13.88 6.02
N ALA A 158 22.85 14.67 6.29
CA ALA A 158 23.28 15.02 7.64
C ALA A 158 22.25 15.82 8.45
N ALA A 159 21.35 16.55 7.77
CA ALA A 159 20.29 17.33 8.39
C ALA A 159 18.99 16.53 8.58
N ARG A 160 18.88 15.34 7.96
CA ARG A 160 17.71 14.47 8.12
C ARG A 160 17.71 13.92 9.55
N ASN A 161 16.54 13.93 10.18
CA ASN A 161 16.34 13.26 11.47
C ASN A 161 16.03 11.78 11.26
N ASP A 162 16.53 10.92 12.15
CA ASP A 162 16.13 9.52 12.19
C ASP A 162 14.64 9.40 12.54
N PHE A 163 13.93 8.59 11.77
CA PHE A 163 12.56 8.20 12.05
C PHE A 163 12.47 6.69 12.11
N TYR A 164 11.95 6.15 13.22
CA TYR A 164 11.85 4.71 13.45
C TYR A 164 10.42 4.25 13.20
N LEU A 165 10.26 3.34 12.24
CA LEU A 165 8.98 2.72 11.90
C LEU A 165 8.98 1.29 12.43
N TYR A 166 8.19 1.09 13.48
CA TYR A 166 7.90 -0.22 14.06
C TYR A 166 6.64 -0.79 13.41
N VAL A 167 6.75 -1.97 12.81
CA VAL A 167 5.62 -2.65 12.18
C VAL A 167 5.51 -4.05 12.77
N ASP A 168 4.49 -4.22 13.59
CA ASP A 168 4.08 -5.54 14.07
C ASP A 168 3.29 -6.26 12.98
N GLU A 169 3.43 -7.58 12.94
CA GLU A 169 2.82 -8.46 11.93
C GLU A 169 2.97 -7.91 10.49
N PHE A 170 4.17 -7.45 10.14
CA PHE A 170 4.41 -6.66 8.92
C PHE A 170 4.08 -7.40 7.63
N GLN A 171 4.08 -8.74 7.64
CA GLN A 171 3.74 -9.60 6.50
C GLN A 171 2.36 -9.26 5.92
N ASN A 172 1.42 -8.79 6.75
CA ASN A 172 0.09 -8.36 6.34
C ASN A 172 0.10 -7.13 5.42
N PHE A 173 1.17 -6.33 5.46
CA PHE A 173 1.29 -5.06 4.74
C PHE A 173 2.43 -5.05 3.71
N THR A 174 3.07 -6.20 3.49
CA THR A 174 4.16 -6.26 2.51
C THR A 174 3.62 -5.91 1.12
N THR A 175 4.41 -5.35 0.25
CA THR A 175 4.09 -5.14 -1.18
C THR A 175 5.43 -5.10 -1.91
N ASP A 176 5.45 -5.15 -3.24
CA ASP A 176 6.71 -4.94 -3.98
C ASP A 176 7.37 -3.59 -3.63
N SER A 177 6.57 -2.57 -3.28
CA SER A 177 7.09 -1.29 -2.79
C SER A 177 7.83 -1.40 -1.46
N PHE A 178 7.44 -2.34 -0.60
CA PHE A 178 8.07 -2.60 0.70
C PHE A 178 9.52 -3.09 0.54
N ALA A 179 9.79 -3.94 -0.46
CA ALA A 179 11.15 -4.38 -0.79
C ALA A 179 12.05 -3.21 -1.24
N THR A 180 11.46 -2.22 -1.92
CA THR A 180 12.16 -0.98 -2.30
C THR A 180 12.50 -0.15 -1.07
N ILE A 181 11.56 0.00 -0.12
CA ILE A 181 11.83 0.69 1.16
C ILE A 181 12.99 0.01 1.88
N LEU A 182 12.97 -1.32 2.03
CA LEU A 182 14.03 -2.06 2.72
C LEU A 182 15.42 -1.81 2.13
N SER A 183 15.51 -1.69 0.80
CA SER A 183 16.78 -1.46 0.10
C SER A 183 17.22 0.02 0.11
N GLU A 184 16.27 0.96 0.17
CA GLU A 184 16.54 2.39 -0.04
C GLU A 184 16.30 3.30 1.16
N ALA A 185 15.66 2.83 2.24
CA ALA A 185 15.23 3.68 3.35
C ALA A 185 16.40 4.33 4.11
N ARG A 186 17.59 3.72 4.07
CA ARG A 186 18.80 4.20 4.76
C ARG A 186 19.18 5.62 4.35
N LYS A 187 19.24 5.92 3.04
CA LYS A 187 19.55 7.27 2.55
C LYS A 187 18.55 8.31 3.07
N TYR A 188 17.32 7.90 3.35
CA TYR A 188 16.29 8.80 3.87
C TYR A 188 16.21 8.85 5.39
N ARG A 189 17.09 8.15 6.13
CA ARG A 189 17.03 8.02 7.60
C ARG A 189 15.66 7.55 8.10
N LEU A 190 15.06 6.61 7.36
CA LEU A 190 13.91 5.83 7.79
C LEU A 190 14.42 4.47 8.25
N ASN A 191 14.33 4.20 9.55
CA ASN A 191 14.78 2.97 10.18
C ASN A 191 13.58 2.05 10.37
N LEU A 192 13.67 0.81 9.87
CA LEU A 192 12.58 -0.16 9.97
C LEU A 192 12.87 -1.17 11.09
N VAL A 193 11.86 -1.43 11.91
CA VAL A 193 11.85 -2.53 12.88
C VAL A 193 10.61 -3.36 12.60
N LEU A 194 10.83 -4.59 12.15
CA LEU A 194 9.79 -5.45 11.59
C LEU A 194 9.65 -6.71 12.45
N ALA A 195 8.43 -7.04 12.86
CA ALA A 195 8.13 -8.25 13.61
C ALA A 195 7.14 -9.14 12.83
N HIS A 196 7.42 -10.44 12.80
CA HIS A 196 6.56 -11.46 12.20
C HIS A 196 6.73 -12.79 12.93
N GLN A 197 5.77 -13.71 12.75
CA GLN A 197 5.76 -14.99 13.46
C GLN A 197 6.45 -16.11 12.68
N TYR A 198 6.23 -16.19 11.36
CA TYR A 198 6.72 -17.29 10.52
C TYR A 198 7.36 -16.75 9.24
N ILE A 199 8.48 -17.32 8.79
CA ILE A 199 9.14 -16.88 7.54
C ILE A 199 8.31 -17.30 6.32
N ALA A 200 7.61 -18.44 6.40
CA ALA A 200 6.73 -18.94 5.34
C ALA A 200 5.68 -17.92 4.87
N GLN A 201 5.16 -17.10 5.79
CA GLN A 201 4.18 -16.04 5.47
C GLN A 201 4.75 -14.95 4.55
N LEU A 202 6.08 -14.83 4.46
CA LEU A 202 6.74 -13.91 3.52
C LEU A 202 6.80 -14.49 2.10
N THR A 203 6.68 -15.81 1.97
CA THR A 203 6.72 -16.54 0.69
C THR A 203 5.35 -16.89 0.14
N GLU A 204 4.33 -17.02 1.00
CA GLU A 204 2.97 -17.43 0.62
C GLU A 204 2.31 -16.47 -0.39
N SER A 205 2.61 -15.18 -0.35
CA SER A 205 2.09 -14.19 -1.32
C SER A 205 2.86 -14.13 -2.65
N GLY A 206 3.61 -15.20 -3.00
CA GLY A 206 4.44 -15.25 -4.21
C GLY A 206 5.59 -14.23 -4.23
N ASN A 207 5.94 -13.66 -3.07
CA ASN A 207 6.82 -12.49 -2.98
C ASN A 207 8.17 -12.81 -2.33
N ASP A 208 8.91 -13.74 -2.93
CA ASP A 208 10.30 -14.02 -2.56
C ASP A 208 11.17 -12.76 -2.59
N LYS A 209 10.80 -11.73 -3.37
CA LYS A 209 11.52 -10.45 -3.40
C LYS A 209 11.53 -9.77 -2.04
N VAL A 210 10.41 -9.75 -1.31
CA VAL A 210 10.35 -9.14 0.03
C VAL A 210 11.19 -9.94 1.00
N ARG A 211 11.06 -11.27 1.01
CA ARG A 211 11.90 -12.15 1.84
C ARG A 211 13.38 -11.90 1.57
N ASN A 212 13.79 -11.92 0.31
CA ASN A 212 15.18 -11.71 -0.10
C ASN A 212 15.67 -10.30 0.24
N ALA A 213 14.81 -9.28 0.08
CA ALA A 213 15.15 -7.91 0.47
C ALA A 213 15.36 -7.77 1.98
N ILE A 214 14.61 -8.50 2.81
CA ILE A 214 14.80 -8.51 4.27
C ILE A 214 16.14 -9.14 4.60
N PHE A 215 16.37 -10.40 4.19
CA PHE A 215 17.61 -11.11 4.53
C PHE A 215 18.86 -10.46 3.90
N GLY A 216 18.72 -9.76 2.78
CA GLY A 216 19.81 -9.05 2.12
C GLY A 216 20.15 -7.67 2.70
N ASN A 217 19.19 -6.98 3.35
CA ASN A 217 19.38 -5.59 3.81
C ASN A 217 19.30 -5.40 5.33
N VAL A 218 18.72 -6.34 6.07
CA VAL A 218 18.59 -6.22 7.54
C VAL A 218 19.93 -6.52 8.21
N SER A 219 20.46 -5.52 8.92
CA SER A 219 21.75 -5.64 9.62
C SER A 219 21.63 -6.28 11.02
N THR A 220 20.43 -6.32 11.60
CA THR A 220 20.20 -6.85 12.95
C THR A 220 18.98 -7.74 12.95
N MET A 221 19.19 -8.99 13.34
CA MET A 221 18.15 -9.99 13.44
C MET A 221 18.03 -10.46 14.88
N ILE A 222 16.80 -10.49 15.39
CA ILE A 222 16.47 -11.01 16.71
C ILE A 222 15.54 -12.20 16.49
N SER A 223 15.99 -13.39 16.87
CA SER A 223 15.17 -14.59 16.83
C SER A 223 14.75 -14.97 18.24
N PHE A 224 13.46 -15.26 18.41
CA PHE A 224 12.96 -15.99 19.57
C PHE A 224 12.94 -17.49 19.24
N ARG A 225 12.22 -18.28 20.04
CA ARG A 225 12.02 -19.70 19.74
C ARG A 225 11.26 -19.86 18.42
N VAL A 226 11.85 -20.62 17.51
CA VAL A 226 11.30 -20.89 16.17
C VAL A 226 11.03 -22.39 15.97
N GLY A 227 10.20 -22.72 14.98
CA GLY A 227 10.01 -24.09 14.51
C GLY A 227 11.19 -24.59 13.65
N SER A 228 11.16 -25.88 13.29
CA SER A 228 12.24 -26.50 12.49
C SER A 228 12.44 -25.79 11.15
N ASP A 229 11.36 -25.53 10.42
CA ASP A 229 11.41 -24.96 9.06
C ASP A 229 12.01 -23.54 9.05
N ASP A 230 11.57 -22.68 9.98
CA ASP A 230 12.14 -21.35 10.15
C ASP A 230 13.60 -21.43 10.66
N GLY A 231 13.90 -22.43 11.50
CA GLY A 231 15.24 -22.70 12.03
C GLY A 231 16.27 -22.96 10.93
N GLU A 232 15.94 -23.80 9.93
CA GLU A 232 16.83 -24.07 8.79
C GLU A 232 17.12 -22.80 7.97
N VAL A 233 16.10 -21.96 7.76
CA VAL A 233 16.27 -20.69 7.05
C VAL A 233 17.16 -19.74 7.86
N LEU A 234 16.92 -19.61 9.16
CA LEU A 234 17.70 -18.75 10.04
C LEU A 234 19.13 -19.22 10.18
N GLU A 235 19.38 -20.52 10.34
CA GLU A 235 20.74 -21.09 10.39
C GLU A 235 21.54 -20.65 9.17
N LYS A 236 20.98 -20.80 7.97
CA LYS A 236 21.65 -20.42 6.72
C LYS A 236 21.98 -18.92 6.65
N ASN A 237 21.08 -18.06 7.13
CA ASN A 237 21.25 -16.60 7.07
C ASN A 237 22.11 -16.05 8.22
N MET A 238 22.13 -16.72 9.38
CA MET A 238 22.90 -16.29 10.57
C MET A 238 24.31 -16.88 10.61
N ASN A 239 24.57 -18.06 10.01
CA ASN A 239 25.91 -18.65 9.96
C ASN A 239 26.95 -17.79 9.22
N GLN A 240 26.54 -16.82 8.40
CA GLN A 240 27.46 -15.83 7.83
C GLN A 240 27.97 -14.79 8.85
N TYR A 241 27.30 -14.64 10.00
CA TYR A 241 27.59 -13.61 11.01
C TYR A 241 27.93 -14.17 12.40
N LEU A 242 27.74 -15.48 12.60
CA LEU A 242 28.20 -16.18 13.79
C LEU A 242 29.70 -16.43 13.66
N PHE A 243 30.51 -15.52 14.23
CA PHE A 243 31.84 -15.91 14.67
C PHE A 243 31.67 -17.16 15.54
N HIS A 244 32.33 -18.25 15.16
CA HIS A 244 32.46 -19.44 16.00
C HIS A 244 33.00 -19.00 17.38
N LEU A 245 32.11 -18.78 18.33
CA LEU A 245 32.45 -18.91 19.74
C LEU A 245 32.60 -20.41 19.98
N ASN A 246 33.77 -20.92 19.59
CA ASN A 246 34.25 -22.21 20.00
C ASN A 246 34.32 -22.17 21.53
N TYR A 247 33.39 -22.86 22.17
CA TYR A 247 33.55 -23.31 23.55
C TYR A 247 34.48 -24.52 23.58
#